data_AF-U4TRB4-F1
#
_entry.id   AF-U4TRB4-F1
#
_cell.length_a   1.000
_cell.length_b   1.000
_cell.length_c   1.000
_cell.angle_alpha   90.00
_cell.angle_beta   90.00
_cell.angle_gamma   90.00
#
_symmetry.space_group_name_H-M   'P 1'
#
loop_
_entity.id
_entity.type
_entity.pdbx_description
1 polymer ?
#
loop_
_entity_poly.entity_id
_entity_poly.type
_entity_poly.pdbx_seq_one_letter_code
_entity_poly.pdbx_strand_id
1 'polypeptide(L)'
;MYAKIDQDIEDDMLQFLVTDAGAELAAAIKMGSNPEDYLSKPEYRDRFFAALAKTVKEDYDYRGLGAEIMRYPLSTPVTNVIHQLRAEVETAEDGDAHAD
;
A
#
# COMPACT_ATOMS: atom_id res chain seq x y z
N MET A 1 -4.28 -3.15 32.65
CA MET A 1 -3.17 -2.65 31.81
C MET A 1 -2.04 -3.66 31.90
N TYR A 2 -2.21 -4.82 31.25
CA TYR A 2 -1.18 -5.86 31.21
C TYR A 2 -0.21 -5.50 30.09
N ALA A 3 1.08 -5.54 30.43
CA ALA A 3 2.18 -5.03 29.64
C ALA A 3 2.06 -5.39 28.15
N LYS A 4 2.09 -4.37 27.30
CA LYS A 4 2.49 -4.49 25.90
C LYS A 4 3.93 -4.97 25.89
N ILE A 5 4.12 -6.28 26.05
CA ILE A 5 5.38 -6.91 25.68
C ILE A 5 5.25 -7.07 24.17
N ASP A 6 5.89 -6.18 23.42
CA ASP A 6 6.21 -6.44 22.02
C ASP A 6 7.07 -7.69 22.05
N GLN A 7 6.46 -8.81 21.68
CA GLN A 7 7.21 -10.00 21.36
C GLN A 7 7.21 -10.01 19.84
N ASP A 8 8.41 -9.93 19.26
CA ASP A 8 8.73 -9.96 17.82
C ASP A 8 8.14 -11.18 17.07
N ILE A 9 7.31 -11.98 17.75
CA ILE A 9 6.52 -13.11 17.27
C ILE A 9 5.69 -12.76 16.03
N GLU A 10 5.16 -11.53 15.96
CA GLU A 10 4.32 -11.11 14.83
C GLU A 10 5.10 -10.43 13.70
N ASP A 11 6.40 -10.18 13.87
CA ASP A 11 7.20 -9.39 12.92
C ASP A 11 7.30 -10.08 11.56
N ASP A 12 7.54 -11.40 11.54
CA ASP A 12 7.60 -12.19 10.30
C ASP A 12 6.26 -12.12 9.53
N MET A 13 5.14 -12.16 10.26
CA MET A 13 3.81 -12.08 9.68
C MET A 13 3.50 -10.66 9.18
N LEU A 14 3.85 -9.63 9.95
CA LEU A 14 3.72 -8.24 9.52
C LEU A 14 4.57 -7.96 8.28
N GLN A 15 5.78 -8.50 8.23
CA GLN A 15 6.67 -8.37 7.07
C GLN A 15 6.08 -9.04 5.83
N PHE A 16 5.45 -10.21 5.99
CA PHE A 16 4.71 -10.87 4.91
C PHE A 16 3.57 -9.98 4.39
N LEU A 17 2.72 -9.44 5.28
CA LEU A 17 1.60 -8.58 4.88
C LEU A 17 2.08 -7.29 4.19
N VAL A 18 3.14 -6.67 4.70
CA VAL A 18 3.74 -5.47 4.10
C VAL A 18 4.29 -5.77 2.70
N THR A 19 4.94 -6.93 2.53
CA THR A 19 5.51 -7.34 1.25
C THR A 19 4.42 -7.60 0.21
N ASP A 20 3.38 -8.33 0.60
CA ASP A 20 2.26 -8.70 -0.27
C ASP A 20 1.44 -7.46 -0.68
N ALA A 21 0.99 -6.68 0.30
CA ALA A 21 0.25 -5.44 0.05
C ALA A 21 1.07 -4.43 -0.76
N GLY A 22 2.38 -4.34 -0.51
CA GLY A 22 3.28 -3.50 -1.29
C GLY A 22 3.29 -3.89 -2.76
N ALA A 23 3.48 -5.18 -3.05
CA ALA A 23 3.53 -5.71 -4.41
C ALA A 23 2.21 -5.51 -5.15
N GLU A 24 1.07 -5.75 -4.49
CA GLU A 24 -0.26 -5.53 -5.07
C GLU A 24 -0.48 -4.05 -5.42
N LEU A 25 -0.17 -3.14 -4.49
CA LEU A 25 -0.31 -1.70 -4.72
C LEU A 25 0.59 -1.19 -5.84
N ALA A 26 1.84 -1.62 -5.88
CA ALA A 26 2.77 -1.24 -6.94
C ALA A 26 2.25 -1.68 -8.31
N ALA A 27 1.90 -2.97 -8.45
CA ALA A 27 1.35 -3.53 -9.69
C ALA A 27 0.02 -2.86 -10.10
N ALA A 28 -0.81 -2.47 -9.14
CA ALA A 28 -2.04 -1.74 -9.39
C ALA A 28 -1.80 -0.31 -9.87
N ILE A 29 -0.71 0.34 -9.49
CA ILE A 29 -0.36 1.67 -10.01
C ILE A 29 0.22 1.53 -11.41
N LYS A 30 1.26 0.71 -11.58
CA LYS A 30 1.90 0.42 -12.86
C LYS A 30 2.32 -1.04 -12.94
N MET A 31 1.95 -1.73 -14.01
CA MET A 31 2.35 -3.12 -14.20
C MET A 31 3.87 -3.25 -14.28
N GLY A 32 4.45 -4.10 -13.44
CA GLY A 32 5.90 -4.35 -13.37
C GLY A 32 6.70 -3.38 -12.51
N SER A 33 6.06 -2.43 -11.81
CA SER A 33 6.74 -1.61 -10.81
C SER A 33 6.89 -2.33 -9.47
N ASN A 34 7.83 -1.86 -8.67
CA ASN A 34 8.11 -2.35 -7.33
C ASN A 34 7.72 -1.31 -6.27
N PRO A 35 7.46 -1.72 -5.01
CA PRO A 35 7.13 -0.78 -3.93
C PRO A 35 8.21 0.29 -3.71
N GLU A 36 9.48 -0.10 -3.90
CA GLU A 36 10.63 0.80 -3.78
C GLU A 36 10.60 1.97 -4.77
N ASP A 37 10.00 1.79 -5.95
CA ASP A 37 9.87 2.83 -6.99
C ASP A 37 9.04 4.03 -6.50
N TYR A 38 8.15 3.79 -5.54
CA TYR A 38 7.29 4.80 -4.93
C TYR A 38 7.80 5.26 -3.57
N LEU A 39 8.34 4.36 -2.76
CA LEU A 39 8.86 4.68 -1.43
C LEU A 39 10.15 5.52 -1.48
N SER A 40 10.96 5.37 -2.53
CA SER A 40 12.18 6.15 -2.72
C SER A 40 11.93 7.57 -3.22
N LYS A 41 10.76 7.86 -3.81
CA LYS A 41 10.41 9.15 -4.41
C LYS A 41 9.56 9.99 -3.44
N PRO A 42 10.06 11.12 -2.93
CA PRO A 42 9.32 11.94 -1.95
C PRO A 42 7.91 12.36 -2.42
N GLU A 43 7.74 12.54 -3.73
CA GLU A 43 6.49 12.96 -4.37
C GLU A 43 5.36 11.93 -4.22
N TYR A 44 5.70 10.65 -4.20
CA TYR A 44 4.76 9.54 -4.13
C TYR A 44 4.79 8.83 -2.77
N ARG A 45 5.92 8.89 -2.07
CA ARG A 45 6.21 8.12 -0.86
C ARG A 45 5.10 8.19 0.17
N ASP A 46 4.70 9.39 0.58
CA ASP A 46 3.78 9.53 1.71
C ASP A 46 2.38 9.00 1.37
N ARG A 47 1.94 9.16 0.11
CA ARG A 47 0.66 8.64 -0.38
C ARG A 47 0.70 7.13 -0.56
N PHE A 48 1.77 6.61 -1.16
CA PHE A 48 1.99 5.18 -1.31
C PHE A 48 2.09 4.48 0.05
N PHE A 49 2.85 5.06 0.98
CA PHE A 49 2.98 4.55 2.35
C PHE A 49 1.63 4.58 3.10
N ALA A 50 0.84 5.65 2.96
CA ALA A 50 -0.48 5.72 3.57
C ALA A 50 -1.45 4.68 2.99
N ALA A 51 -1.36 4.36 1.69
CA ALA A 51 -2.12 3.27 1.08
C ALA A 51 -1.67 1.92 1.63
N LEU A 52 -0.36 1.67 1.66
CA LEU A 52 0.25 0.44 2.19
C LEU A 52 -0.15 0.18 3.65
N ALA A 53 -0.01 1.18 4.51
CA ALA A 53 -0.35 1.05 5.93
C ALA A 53 -1.83 0.74 6.16
N LYS A 54 -2.73 1.27 5.30
CA LYS A 54 -4.17 1.00 5.37
C LYS A 54 -4.49 -0.42 4.95
N THR A 55 -3.92 -0.89 3.84
CA THR A 55 -4.10 -2.28 3.36
C THR A 55 -3.56 -3.27 4.38
N VAL A 56 -2.33 -3.08 4.86
CA VAL A 56 -1.72 -3.96 5.88
C VAL A 56 -2.54 -3.99 7.17
N LYS A 57 -3.07 -2.84 7.60
CA LYS A 57 -3.96 -2.78 8.75
C LYS A 57 -5.25 -3.57 8.52
N GLU A 58 -5.83 -3.47 7.33
CA GLU A 58 -7.02 -4.22 6.95
C GLU A 58 -6.74 -5.73 6.99
N ASP A 59 -5.69 -6.18 6.31
CA ASP A 59 -5.33 -7.60 6.28
C ASP A 59 -4.98 -8.15 7.66
N TYR A 60 -4.31 -7.35 8.50
CA TYR A 60 -4.00 -7.69 9.88
C TYR A 60 -5.26 -7.81 10.75
N ASP A 61 -6.19 -6.86 10.65
CA ASP A 61 -7.43 -6.84 11.44
C ASP A 61 -8.35 -8.01 11.04
N TYR A 62 -8.25 -8.52 9.79
CA TYR A 62 -9.08 -9.59 9.26
C TYR A 62 -8.40 -10.96 9.13
N ARG A 63 -7.17 -11.13 9.66
CA ARG A 63 -6.44 -12.41 9.65
C ARG A 63 -7.23 -13.52 10.39
N GLY A 64 -8.00 -14.30 9.66
CA GLY A 64 -8.81 -15.41 10.20
C GLY A 64 -10.28 -15.10 10.50
N LEU A 65 -10.79 -13.93 10.13
CA LEU A 65 -12.22 -13.62 10.23
C LEU A 65 -12.89 -14.00 8.90
N GLY A 66 -13.83 -14.95 8.96
CA GLY A 66 -14.63 -15.36 7.81
C GLY A 66 -15.50 -14.23 7.24
N ALA A 67 -16.12 -14.47 6.09
CA ALA A 67 -16.97 -13.51 5.36
C ALA A 67 -18.20 -12.97 6.13
N GLU A 68 -18.36 -13.34 7.40
CA GLU A 68 -19.50 -13.00 8.25
C GLU A 68 -19.37 -11.65 8.98
N ILE A 69 -18.20 -10.99 8.93
CA ILE A 69 -18.01 -9.67 9.55
C ILE A 69 -18.34 -8.55 8.58
N MET A 70 -19.24 -7.66 9.02
CA MET A 70 -19.58 -6.40 8.34
C MET A 70 -18.35 -5.53 8.17
N ARG A 71 -17.95 -5.30 6.91
CA ARG A 71 -16.80 -4.46 6.54
C ARG A 71 -17.25 -3.02 6.42
N TYR A 72 -16.69 -2.12 7.22
CA TYR A 72 -16.85 -0.69 6.99
C TYR A 72 -15.80 -0.23 5.97
N PRO A 73 -16.20 0.39 4.85
CA PRO A 73 -15.24 0.93 3.90
C PRO A 73 -14.41 2.05 4.55
N LEU A 74 -13.10 2.06 4.31
CA LEU A 74 -12.20 3.11 4.78
C LEU A 74 -12.64 4.49 4.26
N SER A 75 -12.59 5.53 5.12
CA SER A 75 -13.00 6.92 4.77
C SER A 75 -12.26 7.54 3.57
N THR A 76 -11.10 7.01 3.21
CA THR A 76 -10.42 7.31 1.93
C THR A 76 -9.99 5.99 1.32
N PRO A 77 -10.64 5.55 0.22
CA PRO A 77 -10.29 4.30 -0.43
C PRO A 77 -8.85 4.32 -0.90
N VAL A 78 -8.13 3.23 -0.62
CA VAL A 78 -6.81 2.93 -1.19
C VAL A 78 -6.84 3.08 -2.72
N THR A 79 -7.95 2.71 -3.35
CA THR A 79 -8.25 2.90 -4.78
C THR A 79 -8.08 4.34 -5.27
N ASN A 80 -8.47 5.34 -4.48
CA ASN A 80 -8.34 6.75 -4.89
C ASN A 80 -6.86 7.16 -4.96
N VAL A 81 -6.04 6.66 -4.03
CA VAL A 81 -4.60 6.91 -4.03
C VAL A 81 -3.94 6.22 -5.22
N ILE A 82 -4.33 4.98 -5.53
CA ILE A 82 -3.85 4.26 -6.72
C ILE A 82 -4.18 5.05 -7.99
N HIS A 83 -5.41 5.53 -8.15
CA HIS A 83 -5.80 6.31 -9.33
C HIS A 83 -5.01 7.62 -9.47
N GLN A 84 -4.76 8.32 -8.37
CA GLN A 84 -3.93 9.54 -8.38
C GLN A 84 -2.49 9.22 -8.80
N LEU A 85 -1.88 8.21 -8.17
CA LEU A 85 -0.50 7.82 -8.47
C LEU A 85 -0.36 7.30 -9.91
N ARG A 86 -1.34 6.55 -10.42
CA ARG A 86 -1.35 6.08 -11.81
C ARG A 86 -1.33 7.26 -12.78
N ALA A 87 -2.22 8.23 -12.58
CA ALA A 87 -2.29 9.42 -13.43
C ALA A 87 -0.97 10.21 -13.42
N GLU A 88 -0.35 10.39 -12.24
CA GLU A 88 0.90 11.14 -12.11
C GLU A 88 2.09 10.40 -12.75
N VAL A 89 2.18 9.09 -12.59
CA VAL A 89 3.23 8.25 -13.19
C VAL A 89 3.12 8.25 -14.71
N GLU A 90 1.90 8.11 -15.26
CA GLU A 90 1.66 8.18 -16.71
C GLU A 90 2.05 9.55 -17.27
N THR A 91 1.68 10.64 -16.59
CA THR A 91 2.04 12.00 -17.05
C THR A 91 3.54 12.30 -16.96
N ALA A 92 4.25 11.70 -16.01
CA ALA A 92 5.70 11.88 -15.89
C ALA A 92 6.45 11.20 -17.06
N GLU A 93 5.93 10.08 -17.58
CA GLU A 93 6.54 9.36 -18.70
C GLU A 93 6.25 10.05 -20.05
N ASP A 94 5.05 10.59 -20.23
CA ASP A 94 4.71 11.35 -21.45
C ASP A 94 5.44 12.71 -21.52
N GLY A 95 5.78 13.30 -20.38
CA GLY A 95 6.54 14.55 -20.31
C GLY A 95 8.00 14.40 -20.76
N ASP A 96 8.59 13.22 -20.58
CA ASP A 96 9.98 12.92 -20.95
C ASP A 96 10.12 12.54 -22.44
N ALA A 97 9.04 12.03 -23.06
CA ALA A 97 9.01 11.63 -24.48
C ALA A 97 8.93 12.80 -25.48
N HIS A 98 8.72 14.04 -25.01
CA HIS A 98 8.58 15.24 -25.84
C HIS A 98 9.74 16.23 -25.70
N ALA A 99 10.84 15.83 -25.07
CA ALA A 99 12.02 16.68 -24.82
C ALA A 99 13.21 16.42 -25.76
N ASP A 100 12.97 15.99 -27.00
CA ASP A 100 14.01 15.78 -28.04
C ASP A 100 13.67 16.52 -29.34
#